data_AF-M1P546-F1
#
_entry.id   AF-M1P546-F1
#
_cell.length_a   1.000
_cell.length_b   1.000
_cell.length_c   1.000
_cell.angle_alpha   90.00
_cell.angle_beta   90.00
_cell.angle_gamma   90.00
#
_symmetry.space_group_name_H-M   'P 1'
#
loop_
_entity.id
_entity.type
_entity.pdbx_description
1 polymer ?
#
loop_
_entity_poly.entity_id
_entity_poly.type
_entity_poly.pdbx_seq_one_letter_code
_entity_poly.pdbx_strand_id
1 'polypeptide(L)'
;MISINQKGQASVFVLALIGIVLVATIFLYQSGRLTSEKMQLQNAADAAAFGAATLEARSLNFSAYTNRAMVANEVAVGQMVGMLSFVDELKTTGEYIDEYAGILEAATAWLFAIITVGDVIEGIISVIVEILEDIGSTITEVGEEAEQAMAAIASPVISGLSIINNVYSISQTAYHGATIVLVTTNIFQSLEDNVPGTTPFNMINLFDPDKPGAHLSDLGVLALVGHLPSYWQGYTKRYTPSKQKKKKESEEEKEKEKEDEELISKDERKIKNDRKRIADDQKTLGQDEKKYNAALKKIEADKKRLRLKRKNAIR
;
A
#
# COMPACT_ATOMS: atom_id res chain seq x y z
N MET A 1 3.78 -52.14 -103.20
CA MET A 1 3.08 -51.29 -102.21
C MET A 1 3.05 -52.06 -100.90
N ILE A 2 4.04 -51.87 -100.02
CA ILE A 2 4.13 -52.61 -98.75
C ILE A 2 3.23 -51.89 -97.75
N SER A 3 2.06 -52.47 -97.50
CA SER A 3 1.13 -52.02 -96.46
C SER A 3 1.63 -52.53 -95.11
N ILE A 4 2.23 -51.64 -94.32
CA ILE A 4 2.67 -51.96 -92.96
C ILE A 4 1.44 -51.88 -92.05
N ASN A 5 0.86 -53.04 -91.71
CA ASN A 5 -0.26 -53.15 -90.78
C ASN A 5 0.19 -52.81 -89.34
N GLN A 6 0.03 -51.55 -88.91
CA GLN A 6 0.24 -51.14 -87.51
C GLN A 6 -1.01 -51.44 -86.67
N LYS A 7 -1.20 -52.69 -86.23
CA LYS A 7 -2.41 -53.10 -85.48
C LYS A 7 -2.24 -53.31 -83.96
N GLY A 8 -1.18 -52.80 -83.34
CA GLY A 8 -0.99 -52.98 -81.90
C GLY A 8 0.08 -52.14 -81.20
N GLN A 9 0.84 -51.30 -81.90
CA GLN A 9 1.85 -50.47 -81.21
C GLN A 9 1.21 -49.33 -80.41
N ALA A 10 0.11 -48.75 -80.87
CA ALA A 10 -0.58 -47.67 -80.16
C ALA A 10 -1.15 -48.12 -78.80
N SER A 11 -1.59 -49.38 -78.66
CA SER A 11 -2.15 -49.87 -77.39
C SER A 11 -1.12 -49.99 -76.28
N VAL A 12 0.15 -50.27 -76.60
CA VAL A 12 1.25 -50.30 -75.62
C VAL A 12 1.49 -48.91 -75.04
N PHE A 13 1.50 -47.87 -75.89
CA PHE A 13 1.62 -46.48 -75.44
C PHE A 13 0.41 -46.02 -74.63
N VAL A 14 -0.80 -46.42 -75.03
CA VAL A 14 -2.04 -46.10 -74.27
C VAL A 14 -2.02 -46.77 -72.89
N LEU A 15 -1.63 -48.05 -72.79
CA LEU A 15 -1.52 -48.75 -71.50
C LEU A 15 -0.42 -48.15 -70.62
N ALA A 16 0.73 -47.80 -71.18
CA ALA A 16 1.79 -47.12 -70.46
C ALA A 16 1.31 -45.76 -69.92
N LEU A 17 0.57 -45.00 -70.74
CA LEU A 17 0.00 -43.71 -70.36
C LEU A 17 -1.08 -43.85 -69.28
N ILE A 18 -1.96 -44.85 -69.37
CA ILE A 18 -2.93 -45.17 -68.31
C ILE A 18 -2.22 -45.52 -67.01
N GLY A 19 -1.15 -46.32 -67.08
CA GLY A 19 -0.33 -46.64 -65.91
C GLY A 19 0.24 -45.40 -65.22
N ILE A 20 0.78 -44.46 -66.00
CA ILE A 20 1.30 -43.18 -65.51
C ILE A 20 0.17 -42.34 -64.88
N VAL A 21 -1.00 -42.25 -65.54
CA VAL A 21 -2.15 -41.49 -65.03
C VAL A 21 -2.68 -42.08 -63.72
N LEU A 22 -2.74 -43.40 -63.60
CA LEU A 22 -3.18 -44.07 -62.36
C LEU A 22 -2.22 -43.77 -61.21
N VAL A 23 -0.91 -43.89 -61.43
CA VAL A 23 0.11 -43.55 -60.43
C VAL A 23 -0.01 -42.07 -60.03
N ALA A 24 -0.10 -41.16 -61.00
CA ALA A 24 -0.28 -39.74 -60.74
C ALA A 24 -1.55 -39.43 -59.93
N THR A 25 -2.66 -40.13 -60.22
CA THR A 25 -3.94 -39.96 -59.50
C THR A 25 -3.84 -40.43 -58.05
N ILE A 26 -3.16 -41.56 -57.80
CA ILE A 26 -2.92 -42.07 -56.44
C ILE A 26 -2.06 -41.08 -55.65
N PHE A 27 -0.99 -40.55 -56.24
CA PHE A 27 -0.16 -39.52 -55.62
C PHE A 27 -0.95 -38.25 -55.31
N LEU A 28 -1.78 -37.79 -56.24
CA LEU A 28 -2.63 -36.61 -56.04
C LEU A 28 -3.66 -36.84 -54.93
N TYR A 29 -4.26 -38.02 -54.85
CA TYR A 29 -5.20 -38.39 -53.79
C TYR A 29 -4.53 -38.39 -52.42
N GLN A 30 -3.35 -39.01 -52.29
CA GLN A 30 -2.59 -39.03 -51.04
C GLN A 30 -2.17 -37.60 -50.63
N SER A 31 -1.69 -36.80 -51.59
CA SER A 31 -1.33 -35.41 -51.33
C SER A 31 -2.54 -34.57 -50.93
N GLY A 32 -3.69 -34.77 -51.57
CA GLY A 32 -4.94 -34.08 -51.24
C GLY A 32 -5.46 -34.41 -49.84
N ARG A 33 -5.39 -35.69 -49.45
CA ARG A 33 -5.71 -36.15 -48.09
C ARG A 33 -4.82 -35.49 -47.05
N LEU A 34 -3.50 -35.52 -47.27
CA LEU A 34 -2.52 -34.96 -46.35
C LEU A 34 -2.66 -33.43 -46.21
N THR A 35 -2.98 -32.72 -47.29
CA THR A 35 -3.28 -31.28 -47.23
C THR A 35 -4.59 -31.00 -46.48
N SER A 36 -5.63 -31.81 -46.69
CA SER A 36 -6.91 -31.66 -45.98
C SER A 36 -6.76 -31.87 -44.47
N GLU A 37 -6.01 -32.89 -44.06
CA GLU A 37 -5.71 -33.17 -42.64
C GLU A 37 -4.93 -32.02 -41.98
N LYS A 38 -3.96 -31.43 -42.70
CA LYS A 38 -3.24 -30.22 -42.23
C LYS A 38 -4.16 -29.01 -42.07
N MET A 39 -5.06 -28.77 -43.03
CA MET A 39 -6.02 -27.67 -42.93
C MET A 39 -6.98 -27.85 -41.75
N GLN A 40 -7.44 -29.07 -41.48
CA GLN A 40 -8.30 -29.37 -40.33
C GLN A 40 -7.58 -29.09 -39.00
N LEU A 41 -6.33 -29.54 -38.85
CA LEU A 41 -5.52 -29.27 -37.66
C LEU A 41 -5.23 -27.78 -37.48
N GLN A 42 -4.95 -27.06 -38.57
CA GLN A 42 -4.72 -25.62 -38.53
C GLN A 42 -5.99 -24.87 -38.10
N ASN A 43 -7.14 -25.20 -38.70
CA ASN A 43 -8.42 -24.60 -38.32
C ASN A 43 -8.76 -24.88 -36.85
N ALA A 44 -8.48 -26.09 -36.37
CA ALA A 44 -8.67 -26.47 -34.96
C ALA A 44 -7.79 -25.62 -34.02
N ALA A 45 -6.52 -25.47 -34.37
CA ALA A 45 -5.56 -24.68 -33.60
C ALA A 45 -5.93 -23.18 -33.59
N ASP A 46 -6.31 -22.63 -34.75
CA ASP A 46 -6.70 -21.24 -34.88
C ASP A 46 -8.01 -20.95 -34.12
N ALA A 47 -9.00 -21.85 -34.19
CA ALA A 47 -10.25 -21.74 -33.44
C ALA A 47 -10.00 -21.80 -31.91
N ALA A 48 -9.18 -22.75 -31.47
CA ALA A 48 -8.78 -22.89 -30.07
C ALA A 48 -8.04 -21.64 -29.55
N ALA A 49 -7.07 -21.15 -30.31
CA ALA A 49 -6.29 -19.96 -29.96
C ALA A 49 -7.17 -18.71 -29.91
N PHE A 50 -8.05 -18.52 -30.90
CA PHE A 50 -8.96 -17.39 -30.96
C PHE A 50 -9.98 -17.39 -29.80
N GLY A 51 -10.57 -18.55 -29.49
CA GLY A 51 -11.51 -18.69 -28.39
C GLY A 51 -10.83 -18.49 -27.02
N ALA A 52 -9.65 -19.09 -26.82
CA ALA A 52 -8.84 -18.88 -25.62
C ALA A 52 -8.47 -17.40 -25.42
N ALA A 53 -7.95 -16.74 -26.46
CA ALA A 53 -7.59 -15.33 -26.41
C ALA A 53 -8.80 -14.42 -26.12
N THR A 54 -9.96 -14.75 -26.70
CA THR A 54 -11.21 -13.99 -26.47
C THR A 54 -11.69 -14.11 -25.03
N LEU A 55 -11.65 -15.31 -24.46
CA LEU A 55 -12.04 -15.56 -23.07
C LEU A 55 -11.07 -14.86 -22.10
N GLU A 56 -9.76 -14.96 -22.34
CA GLU A 56 -8.75 -14.31 -21.50
C GLU A 56 -8.84 -12.79 -21.58
N ALA A 57 -9.06 -12.22 -22.77
CA ALA A 57 -9.27 -10.79 -22.94
C ALA A 57 -10.50 -10.28 -22.17
N ARG A 58 -11.60 -11.04 -22.11
CA ARG A 58 -12.77 -10.70 -21.30
C ARG A 58 -12.44 -10.70 -19.81
N SER A 59 -11.67 -11.68 -19.36
CA SER A 59 -11.18 -11.77 -17.98
C SER A 59 -10.32 -10.59 -17.58
N LEU A 60 -9.35 -10.24 -18.42
CA LEU A 60 -8.48 -9.07 -18.21
C LEU A 60 -9.27 -7.76 -18.22
N ASN A 61 -10.26 -7.62 -19.12
CA ASN A 61 -11.14 -6.45 -19.14
C ASN A 61 -11.99 -6.34 -17.86
N PHE A 62 -12.56 -7.45 -17.38
CA PHE A 62 -13.30 -7.47 -16.12
C PHE A 62 -12.41 -7.04 -14.94
N SER A 63 -11.19 -7.58 -14.86
CA SER A 63 -10.18 -7.20 -13.87
C SER A 63 -9.81 -5.71 -13.96
N ALA A 64 -9.65 -5.17 -15.18
CA ALA A 64 -9.35 -3.75 -15.37
C ALA A 64 -10.49 -2.83 -14.90
N TYR A 65 -11.75 -3.15 -15.24
CA TYR A 65 -12.90 -2.35 -14.81
C TYR A 65 -13.10 -2.37 -13.30
N THR A 66 -12.97 -3.55 -12.68
CA THR A 66 -13.08 -3.70 -11.23
C THR A 66 -11.92 -3.03 -10.50
N ASN A 67 -10.70 -3.07 -11.02
CA ASN A 67 -9.56 -2.32 -10.47
C ASN A 67 -9.82 -0.80 -10.49
N ARG A 68 -10.36 -0.25 -11.59
CA ARG A 68 -10.74 1.17 -11.66
C ARG A 68 -11.81 1.52 -10.62
N ALA A 69 -12.80 0.66 -10.42
CA ALA A 69 -13.83 0.85 -9.40
C ALA A 69 -13.23 0.80 -7.98
N MET A 70 -12.32 -0.14 -7.71
CA MET A 70 -11.64 -0.23 -6.41
C MET A 70 -10.82 1.02 -6.10
N VAL A 71 -10.07 1.55 -7.08
CA VAL A 71 -9.32 2.81 -6.92
C VAL A 71 -10.26 3.98 -6.64
N ALA A 72 -11.40 4.09 -7.33
CA ALA A 72 -12.38 5.13 -7.05
C ALA A 72 -12.94 5.04 -5.62
N ASN A 73 -13.20 3.82 -5.14
CA ASN A 73 -13.63 3.57 -3.77
C ASN A 73 -12.54 3.97 -2.74
N GLU A 74 -11.27 3.69 -2.99
CA GLU A 74 -10.16 4.11 -2.12
C GLU A 74 -9.99 5.64 -2.10
N VAL A 75 -10.20 6.32 -3.24
CA VAL A 75 -10.21 7.79 -3.28
C VAL A 75 -11.36 8.35 -2.42
N ALA A 76 -12.55 7.76 -2.51
CA ALA A 76 -13.68 8.15 -1.69
C ALA A 76 -13.41 7.90 -0.19
N VAL A 77 -12.81 6.77 0.18
CA VAL A 77 -12.36 6.52 1.57
C VAL A 77 -11.36 7.56 2.02
N GLY A 78 -10.38 7.91 1.19
CA GLY A 78 -9.40 8.96 1.47
C GLY A 78 -10.04 10.33 1.70
N GLN A 79 -11.07 10.67 0.92
CA GLN A 79 -11.85 11.89 1.13
C GLN A 79 -12.58 11.88 2.48
N MET A 80 -13.22 10.76 2.84
CA MET A 80 -13.91 10.65 4.14
C MET A 80 -12.93 10.73 5.32
N VAL A 81 -11.77 10.07 5.24
CA VAL A 81 -10.73 10.15 6.27
C VAL A 81 -10.15 11.56 6.38
N GLY A 82 -9.93 12.24 5.25
CA GLY A 82 -9.47 13.63 5.24
C GLY A 82 -10.48 14.58 5.90
N MET A 83 -11.77 14.40 5.63
CA MET A 83 -12.83 15.18 6.29
C MET A 83 -12.90 14.89 7.79
N LEU A 84 -12.78 13.63 8.22
CA LEU A 84 -12.73 13.28 9.64
C LEU A 84 -11.53 13.91 10.34
N SER A 85 -10.35 13.85 9.72
CA SER A 85 -9.12 14.46 10.27
C SER A 85 -9.24 15.98 10.41
N PHE A 86 -9.91 16.66 9.47
CA PHE A 86 -10.11 18.11 9.55
C PHE A 86 -11.03 18.48 10.72
N VAL A 87 -12.08 17.70 10.95
CA VAL A 87 -13.01 17.94 12.05
C VAL A 87 -12.36 17.61 13.41
N ASP A 88 -11.56 16.55 13.48
CA ASP A 88 -10.74 16.22 14.65
C ASP A 88 -9.73 17.34 14.99
N GLU A 89 -9.12 17.96 13.96
CA GLU A 89 -8.25 19.12 14.13
C GLU A 89 -9.01 20.36 14.66
N LEU A 90 -10.26 20.58 14.24
CA LEU A 90 -11.11 21.65 14.78
C LEU A 90 -11.39 21.46 16.27
N LYS A 91 -11.74 20.23 16.69
CA LYS A 91 -11.92 19.89 18.11
C LYS A 91 -10.63 20.13 18.90
N THR A 92 -9.52 19.57 18.43
CA THR A 92 -8.21 19.72 19.08
C THR A 92 -7.78 21.19 19.19
N THR A 93 -8.14 22.02 18.21
CA THR A 93 -7.89 23.47 18.25
C THR A 93 -8.63 24.15 19.41
N GLY A 94 -9.88 23.76 19.68
CA GLY A 94 -10.64 24.23 20.83
C GLY A 94 -9.99 23.82 22.16
N GLU A 95 -9.59 22.55 22.27
CA GLU A 95 -8.89 22.01 23.45
C GLU A 95 -7.58 22.77 23.74
N TYR A 96 -6.81 23.11 22.72
CA TYR A 96 -5.60 23.94 22.91
C TYR A 96 -5.93 25.36 23.38
N ILE A 97 -6.99 25.98 22.86
CA ILE A 97 -7.40 27.33 23.28
C ILE A 97 -7.80 27.32 24.76
N ASP A 98 -8.56 26.31 25.19
CA ASP A 98 -8.92 26.11 26.60
C ASP A 98 -7.67 25.88 27.48
N GLU A 99 -6.70 25.09 27.01
CA GLU A 99 -5.44 24.87 27.72
C GLU A 99 -4.62 26.18 27.87
N TYR A 100 -4.56 27.01 26.82
CA TYR A 100 -3.91 28.32 26.89
C TYR A 100 -4.64 29.29 27.83
N ALA A 101 -5.98 29.24 27.88
CA ALA A 101 -6.77 30.03 28.83
C ALA A 101 -6.45 29.63 30.27
N GLY A 102 -6.38 28.33 30.58
CA GLY A 102 -6.02 27.81 31.89
C GLY A 102 -4.57 28.14 32.30
N ILE A 103 -3.62 28.12 31.36
CA ILE A 103 -2.24 28.57 31.63
C ILE A 103 -2.21 30.07 31.96
N LEU A 104 -2.98 30.88 31.24
CA LEU A 104 -3.07 32.32 31.49
C LEU A 104 -3.72 32.60 32.85
N GLU A 105 -4.78 31.89 33.22
CA GLU A 105 -5.40 31.96 34.53
C GLU A 105 -4.40 31.58 35.65
N ALA A 106 -3.68 30.47 35.50
CA ALA A 106 -2.69 30.02 36.48
C ALA A 106 -1.51 31.02 36.64
N ALA A 107 -1.01 31.58 35.53
CA ALA A 107 0.06 32.56 35.54
C ALA A 107 -0.37 33.87 36.22
N THR A 108 -1.62 34.28 36.03
CA THR A 108 -2.18 35.53 36.59
C THR A 108 -2.50 35.37 38.07
N ALA A 109 -3.05 34.23 38.50
CA ALA A 109 -3.20 33.87 39.90
C ALA A 109 -1.85 33.88 40.65
N TRP A 110 -0.80 33.33 40.03
CA TRP A 110 0.55 33.36 40.61
C TRP A 110 1.12 34.78 40.73
N LEU A 111 0.88 35.64 39.74
CA LEU A 111 1.32 37.04 39.74
C LEU A 111 0.63 37.85 40.86
N PHE A 112 -0.69 37.72 41.00
CA PHE A 112 -1.47 38.43 42.04
C PHE A 112 -1.15 37.95 43.46
N ALA A 113 -0.67 36.71 43.63
CA ALA A 113 -0.21 36.20 44.92
C ALA A 113 1.10 36.88 45.41
N ILE A 114 1.89 37.47 44.50
CA ILE A 114 3.21 38.04 44.80
C ILE A 114 3.21 39.57 44.76
N ILE A 115 2.35 40.18 43.91
CA ILE A 115 2.27 41.63 43.71
C ILE A 115 0.81 42.05 43.83
N THR A 116 0.53 43.10 44.63
CA THR A 116 -0.81 43.71 44.68
C THR A 116 -1.03 44.53 43.42
N VAL A 117 -1.86 44.03 42.53
CA VAL A 117 -2.24 44.72 41.30
C VAL A 117 -3.67 45.25 41.52
N GLY A 118 -3.96 46.48 41.09
CA GLY A 118 -5.28 47.09 41.36
C GLY A 118 -6.41 46.45 40.55
N ASP A 119 -7.64 46.56 41.07
CA ASP A 119 -8.90 45.96 40.55
C ASP A 119 -9.10 46.11 39.02
N VAL A 120 -8.57 47.18 38.42
CA VAL A 120 -8.65 47.46 36.98
C VAL A 120 -7.89 46.41 36.15
N ILE A 121 -6.75 45.92 36.62
CA ILE A 121 -5.92 44.95 35.87
C ILE A 121 -6.46 43.53 36.07
N GLU A 122 -6.97 43.20 37.26
CA GLU A 122 -7.70 41.94 37.50
C GLU A 122 -8.91 41.81 36.58
N GLY A 123 -9.70 42.88 36.43
CA GLY A 123 -10.86 42.90 35.53
C GLY A 123 -10.50 42.71 34.06
N ILE A 124 -9.41 43.33 33.57
CA ILE A 124 -8.98 43.19 32.17
C ILE A 124 -8.54 41.75 31.86
N ILE A 125 -7.81 41.12 32.79
CA ILE A 125 -7.29 39.76 32.61
C ILE A 125 -8.42 38.73 32.68
N SER A 126 -9.36 38.89 33.62
CA SER A 126 -10.54 38.04 33.72
C SER A 126 -11.37 38.05 32.43
N VAL A 127 -11.56 39.22 31.81
CA VAL A 127 -12.27 39.34 30.52
C VAL A 127 -11.54 38.60 29.40
N ILE A 128 -10.20 38.60 29.39
CA ILE A 128 -9.42 37.90 28.37
C ILE A 128 -9.52 36.37 28.55
N VAL A 129 -9.44 35.87 29.80
CA VAL A 129 -9.60 34.44 30.10
C VAL A 129 -11.02 33.98 29.73
N GLU A 130 -12.05 34.72 30.12
CA GLU A 130 -13.45 34.41 29.82
C GLU A 130 -13.73 34.38 28.30
N ILE A 131 -13.17 35.32 27.53
CA ILE A 131 -13.27 35.30 26.06
C ILE A 131 -12.56 34.08 25.46
N LEU A 132 -11.40 33.69 26.00
CA LEU A 132 -10.66 32.55 25.49
C LEU A 132 -11.37 31.23 25.82
N GLU A 133 -11.90 31.07 27.03
CA GLU A 133 -12.70 29.91 27.44
C GLU A 133 -14.00 29.80 26.63
N ASP A 134 -14.72 30.91 26.41
CA ASP A 134 -15.96 30.91 25.60
C ASP A 134 -15.67 30.53 24.13
N ILE A 135 -14.56 31.03 23.58
CA ILE A 135 -14.11 30.66 22.23
C ILE A 135 -13.68 29.19 22.17
N GLY A 136 -12.89 28.72 23.13
CA GLY A 136 -12.39 27.35 23.18
C GLY A 136 -13.52 26.33 23.37
N SER A 137 -14.43 26.58 24.31
CA SER A 137 -15.59 25.72 24.53
C SER A 137 -16.54 25.69 23.33
N THR A 138 -16.79 26.83 22.70
CA THR A 138 -17.64 26.92 21.50
C THR A 138 -17.02 26.16 20.32
N ILE A 139 -15.69 26.28 20.11
CA ILE A 139 -15.00 25.57 19.04
C ILE A 139 -14.98 24.06 19.31
N THR A 140 -14.77 23.65 20.56
CA THR A 140 -14.78 22.23 20.96
C THR A 140 -16.17 21.61 20.79
N GLU A 141 -17.24 22.29 21.22
CA GLU A 141 -18.62 21.82 21.07
C GLU A 141 -19.01 21.69 19.58
N VAL A 142 -18.72 22.71 18.77
CA VAL A 142 -18.94 22.66 17.31
C VAL A 142 -18.10 21.54 16.66
N GLY A 143 -16.87 21.33 17.13
CA GLY A 143 -15.99 20.25 16.70
C GLY A 143 -16.55 18.87 17.01
N GLU A 144 -17.03 18.64 18.23
CA GLU A 144 -17.63 17.37 18.65
C GLU A 144 -18.94 17.06 17.92
N GLU A 145 -19.82 18.06 17.75
CA GLU A 145 -21.06 17.90 16.98
C GLU A 145 -20.76 17.57 15.51
N ALA A 146 -19.81 18.28 14.91
CA ALA A 146 -19.37 18.02 13.55
C ALA A 146 -18.71 16.64 13.42
N GLU A 147 -17.91 16.21 14.41
CA GLU A 147 -17.23 14.92 14.40
C GLU A 147 -18.26 13.80 14.48
N GLN A 148 -19.22 13.91 15.40
CA GLN A 148 -20.28 12.93 15.56
C GLN A 148 -21.15 12.83 14.31
N ALA A 149 -21.54 13.96 13.71
CA ALA A 149 -22.31 14.00 12.48
C ALA A 149 -21.53 13.38 11.30
N MET A 150 -20.24 13.72 11.16
CA MET A 150 -19.40 13.19 10.10
C MET A 150 -19.07 11.72 10.30
N ALA A 151 -18.77 11.27 11.51
CA ALA A 151 -18.51 9.86 11.83
C ALA A 151 -19.74 8.98 11.57
N ALA A 152 -20.94 9.47 11.87
CA ALA A 152 -22.20 8.78 11.60
C ALA A 152 -22.42 8.51 10.09
N ILE A 153 -21.83 9.32 9.21
CA ILE A 153 -21.89 9.15 7.75
C ILE A 153 -20.66 8.40 7.23
N ALA A 154 -19.47 8.82 7.65
CA ALA A 154 -18.18 8.31 7.19
C ALA A 154 -17.97 6.84 7.53
N SER A 155 -18.28 6.42 8.76
CA SER A 155 -18.03 5.05 9.20
C SER A 155 -18.84 4.01 8.41
N PRO A 156 -20.16 4.19 8.18
CA PRO A 156 -20.92 3.33 7.28
C PRO A 156 -20.44 3.37 5.83
N VAL A 157 -20.09 4.55 5.30
CA VAL A 157 -19.62 4.71 3.91
C VAL A 157 -18.29 3.99 3.69
N ILE A 158 -17.29 4.22 4.55
CA ILE A 158 -15.99 3.55 4.48
C ILE A 158 -16.15 2.03 4.59
N SER A 159 -16.97 1.56 5.53
CA SER A 159 -17.25 0.14 5.71
C SER A 159 -17.94 -0.46 4.47
N GLY A 160 -18.93 0.23 3.90
CA GLY A 160 -19.64 -0.18 2.70
C GLY A 160 -18.72 -0.27 1.48
N LEU A 161 -17.89 0.73 1.24
CA LEU A 161 -16.90 0.75 0.15
C LEU A 161 -15.86 -0.38 0.30
N SER A 162 -15.44 -0.67 1.52
CA SER A 162 -14.53 -1.79 1.81
C SER A 162 -15.16 -3.15 1.48
N ILE A 163 -16.44 -3.35 1.82
CA ILE A 163 -17.19 -4.57 1.45
C ILE A 163 -17.29 -4.68 -0.08
N ILE A 164 -17.61 -3.59 -0.78
CA ILE A 164 -17.69 -3.56 -2.24
C ILE A 164 -16.33 -3.92 -2.86
N ASN A 165 -15.23 -3.36 -2.37
CA ASN A 165 -13.88 -3.72 -2.80
C ASN A 165 -13.58 -5.20 -2.56
N ASN A 166 -14.08 -5.76 -1.45
CA ASN A 166 -13.95 -7.19 -1.17
C ASN A 166 -14.71 -8.05 -2.19
N VAL A 167 -15.94 -7.67 -2.53
CA VAL A 167 -16.75 -8.34 -3.56
C VAL A 167 -16.07 -8.28 -4.92
N TYR A 168 -15.52 -7.13 -5.32
CA TYR A 168 -14.77 -7.00 -6.57
C TYR A 168 -13.56 -7.94 -6.60
N SER A 169 -12.75 -7.99 -5.55
CA SER A 169 -11.59 -8.87 -5.56
C SER A 169 -11.95 -10.37 -5.51
N ILE A 170 -13.01 -10.77 -4.79
CA ILE A 170 -13.50 -12.16 -4.84
C ILE A 170 -14.05 -12.49 -6.23
N SER A 171 -14.81 -11.59 -6.84
CA SER A 171 -15.35 -11.80 -8.18
C SER A 171 -14.26 -11.87 -9.25
N GLN A 172 -13.16 -11.12 -9.13
CA GLN A 172 -11.99 -11.26 -10.01
C GLN A 172 -11.41 -12.68 -9.95
N THR A 173 -11.21 -13.21 -8.74
CA THR A 173 -10.70 -14.59 -8.55
C THR A 173 -11.68 -15.63 -9.11
N ALA A 174 -12.97 -15.47 -8.85
CA ALA A 174 -13.99 -16.38 -9.37
C ALA A 174 -14.11 -16.32 -10.91
N TYR A 175 -14.09 -15.12 -11.49
CA TYR A 175 -14.21 -14.92 -12.94
C TYR A 175 -12.98 -15.46 -13.69
N HIS A 176 -11.78 -15.20 -13.17
CA HIS A 176 -10.55 -15.80 -13.71
C HIS A 176 -10.56 -17.33 -13.57
N GLY A 177 -10.98 -17.87 -12.42
CA GLY A 177 -11.12 -19.32 -12.23
C GLY A 177 -12.09 -19.96 -13.23
N ALA A 178 -13.23 -19.32 -13.46
CA ALA A 178 -14.19 -19.77 -14.48
C ALA A 178 -13.62 -19.65 -15.91
N THR A 179 -12.86 -18.59 -16.19
CA THR A 179 -12.20 -18.41 -17.49
C THR A 179 -11.25 -19.55 -17.80
N ILE A 180 -10.47 -20.04 -16.84
CA ILE A 180 -9.55 -21.18 -17.02
C ILE A 180 -10.30 -22.44 -17.46
N VAL A 181 -11.40 -22.75 -16.77
CA VAL A 181 -12.24 -23.91 -17.10
C VAL A 181 -12.78 -23.74 -18.52
N LEU A 182 -13.30 -22.55 -18.84
CA LEU A 182 -13.87 -22.25 -20.16
C LEU A 182 -12.83 -22.31 -21.28
N VAL A 183 -11.64 -21.74 -21.08
CA VAL A 183 -10.51 -21.79 -22.02
C VAL A 183 -10.11 -23.23 -22.28
N THR A 184 -9.95 -24.02 -21.21
CA THR A 184 -9.64 -25.45 -21.31
C THR A 184 -10.69 -26.16 -22.14
N THR A 185 -11.98 -26.03 -21.78
CA THR A 185 -13.07 -26.67 -22.53
C THR A 185 -13.13 -26.22 -23.98
N ASN A 186 -12.91 -24.92 -24.25
CA ASN A 186 -12.98 -24.37 -25.60
C ASN A 186 -11.85 -24.88 -26.50
N ILE A 187 -10.63 -25.06 -25.96
CA ILE A 187 -9.51 -25.66 -26.68
C ILE A 187 -9.86 -27.08 -27.12
N PHE A 188 -10.31 -27.92 -26.18
CA PHE A 188 -10.62 -29.32 -26.50
C PHE A 188 -11.85 -29.46 -27.41
N GLN A 189 -12.86 -28.62 -27.23
CA GLN A 189 -14.03 -28.59 -28.10
C GLN A 189 -13.67 -28.15 -29.52
N SER A 190 -12.75 -27.19 -29.68
CA SER A 190 -12.26 -26.78 -31.00
C SER A 190 -11.51 -27.90 -31.72
N LEU A 191 -10.78 -28.76 -31.00
CA LEU A 191 -10.16 -29.95 -31.57
C LEU A 191 -11.20 -30.98 -32.01
N GLU A 192 -12.20 -31.24 -31.17
CA GLU A 192 -13.31 -32.17 -31.45
C GLU A 192 -14.14 -31.74 -32.67
N ASP A 193 -14.47 -30.45 -32.77
CA ASP A 193 -15.31 -29.91 -33.83
C ASP A 193 -14.61 -29.86 -35.20
N ASN A 194 -13.27 -29.80 -35.23
CA ASN A 194 -12.50 -29.60 -36.47
C ASN A 194 -11.76 -30.86 -36.95
N VAL A 195 -11.48 -31.83 -36.07
CA VAL A 195 -10.71 -33.04 -36.41
C VAL A 195 -11.52 -34.30 -36.10
N PRO A 196 -12.02 -35.02 -37.12
CA PRO A 196 -12.78 -36.26 -36.93
C PRO A 196 -11.99 -37.33 -36.18
N GLY A 197 -12.65 -38.03 -35.26
CA GLY A 197 -12.04 -39.09 -34.45
C GLY A 197 -11.32 -38.60 -33.19
N THR A 198 -11.33 -37.29 -32.94
CA THR A 198 -10.87 -36.69 -31.68
C THR A 198 -11.84 -37.04 -30.55
N THR A 199 -11.30 -37.50 -29.42
CA THR A 199 -12.10 -37.85 -28.24
C THR A 199 -12.44 -36.61 -27.40
N PRO A 200 -13.61 -36.59 -26.72
CA PRO A 200 -13.97 -35.53 -25.81
C PRO A 200 -12.94 -35.30 -24.71
N PHE A 201 -12.95 -34.10 -24.13
CA PHE A 201 -12.06 -33.73 -23.03
C PHE A 201 -12.13 -34.74 -21.87
N ASN A 202 -10.97 -35.25 -21.47
CA ASN A 202 -10.81 -36.09 -20.28
C ASN A 202 -9.54 -35.69 -19.53
N MET A 203 -9.71 -35.13 -18.32
CA MET A 203 -8.63 -34.73 -17.43
C MET A 203 -7.75 -35.89 -16.96
N ILE A 204 -8.30 -37.11 -16.83
CA ILE A 204 -7.59 -38.25 -16.24
C ILE A 204 -6.47 -38.74 -17.19
N ASN A 205 -6.69 -38.59 -18.50
CA ASN A 205 -5.77 -39.06 -19.54
C ASN A 205 -5.12 -37.87 -20.30
N LEU A 206 -4.92 -36.72 -19.64
CA LEU A 206 -4.48 -35.50 -20.32
C LEU A 206 -3.17 -35.67 -21.11
N PHE A 207 -2.27 -36.52 -20.63
CA PHE A 207 -0.95 -36.84 -21.21
C PHE A 207 -0.92 -38.19 -21.95
N ASP A 208 -2.07 -38.79 -22.23
CA ASP A 208 -2.14 -40.07 -22.91
C ASP A 208 -1.70 -39.92 -24.39
N PRO A 209 -0.52 -40.47 -24.77
CA PRO A 209 0.05 -40.28 -26.09
C PRO A 209 -0.69 -41.10 -27.16
N ASP A 210 -1.47 -42.11 -26.75
CA ASP A 210 -2.17 -43.03 -27.66
C ASP A 210 -3.62 -42.60 -27.93
N LYS A 211 -3.96 -41.33 -27.63
CA LYS A 211 -5.28 -40.78 -27.89
C LYS A 211 -5.59 -40.71 -29.39
N PRO A 212 -6.73 -41.27 -29.83
CA PRO A 212 -7.15 -41.12 -31.21
C PRO A 212 -7.54 -39.67 -31.52
N GLY A 213 -7.16 -39.21 -32.72
CA GLY A 213 -7.44 -37.86 -33.22
C GLY A 213 -6.44 -36.80 -32.75
N ALA A 214 -6.86 -35.54 -32.80
CA ALA A 214 -5.99 -34.42 -32.44
C ALA A 214 -5.90 -34.25 -30.92
N HIS A 215 -4.69 -34.02 -30.43
CA HIS A 215 -4.41 -33.75 -29.03
C HIS A 215 -3.39 -32.62 -28.91
N LEU A 216 -3.35 -31.98 -27.73
CA LEU A 216 -2.31 -31.01 -27.41
C LEU A 216 -0.96 -31.72 -27.31
N SER A 217 0.10 -31.07 -27.78
CA SER A 217 1.46 -31.56 -27.54
C SER A 217 1.78 -31.54 -26.04
N ASP A 218 2.79 -32.31 -25.59
CA ASP A 218 3.26 -32.28 -24.21
C ASP A 218 3.56 -30.85 -23.73
N LEU A 219 4.18 -30.05 -24.60
CA LEU A 219 4.43 -28.63 -24.34
C LEU A 219 3.15 -27.80 -24.28
N GLY A 220 2.15 -28.10 -25.11
CA GLY A 220 0.83 -27.46 -25.06
C GLY A 220 0.08 -27.77 -23.78
N VAL A 221 0.13 -29.03 -23.31
CA VAL A 221 -0.43 -29.43 -22.01
C VAL A 221 0.35 -28.77 -20.87
N LEU A 222 1.68 -28.74 -20.94
CA LEU A 222 2.50 -28.07 -19.93
C LEU A 222 2.25 -26.56 -19.90
N ALA A 223 2.00 -25.93 -21.05
CA ALA A 223 1.62 -24.52 -21.12
C ALA A 223 0.24 -24.28 -20.49
N LEU A 224 -0.74 -25.15 -20.77
CA LEU A 224 -2.07 -25.09 -20.16
C LEU A 224 -2.01 -25.25 -18.64
N VAL A 225 -1.26 -26.25 -18.16
CA VAL A 225 -1.06 -26.50 -16.73
C VAL A 225 -0.20 -25.40 -16.08
N GLY A 226 0.85 -24.95 -16.78
CA GLY A 226 1.76 -23.89 -16.34
C GLY A 226 1.13 -22.52 -16.27
N HIS A 227 -0.01 -22.32 -16.96
CA HIS A 227 -0.81 -21.14 -16.76
C HIS A 227 -1.47 -21.17 -15.36
N LEU A 228 -1.88 -22.33 -14.82
CA LEU A 228 -2.53 -22.50 -13.50
C LEU A 228 -1.81 -21.79 -12.33
N PRO A 229 -0.48 -21.95 -12.13
CA PRO A 229 0.27 -21.25 -11.09
C PRO A 229 0.29 -19.72 -11.23
N SER A 230 0.36 -19.20 -12.45
CA SER A 230 0.37 -17.74 -12.70
C SER A 230 -0.93 -17.06 -12.25
N TYR A 231 -2.00 -17.83 -12.02
CA TYR A 231 -3.31 -17.34 -11.59
C TYR A 231 -3.53 -17.31 -10.08
N TRP A 232 -2.70 -18.00 -9.28
CA TRP A 232 -2.87 -18.05 -7.81
C TRP A 232 -2.13 -16.90 -7.10
N GLN A 233 -1.09 -16.36 -7.72
CA GLN A 233 -0.44 -15.12 -7.27
C GLN A 233 -1.21 -13.92 -7.82
N GLY A 234 -2.34 -13.62 -7.18
CA GLY A 234 -3.36 -12.69 -7.67
C GLY A 234 -2.85 -11.32 -8.17
N TYR A 235 -3.54 -10.80 -9.20
CA TYR A 235 -3.31 -9.48 -9.80
C TYR A 235 -3.50 -8.30 -8.83
N THR A 236 -4.12 -8.53 -7.66
CA THR A 236 -4.37 -7.50 -6.64
C THR A 236 -3.84 -7.95 -5.28
N LYS A 237 -2.64 -7.48 -4.90
CA LYS A 237 -2.18 -7.53 -3.51
C LYS A 237 -2.95 -6.49 -2.71
N ARG A 238 -3.82 -6.92 -1.79
CA ARG A 238 -4.41 -6.01 -0.82
C ARG A 238 -3.40 -5.67 0.27
N TYR A 239 -3.18 -4.38 0.49
CA TYR A 239 -2.69 -3.89 1.78
C TYR A 239 -3.88 -3.78 2.74
N THR A 240 -4.39 -4.93 3.17
CA THR A 240 -5.17 -4.95 4.40
C THR A 240 -4.15 -4.91 5.54
N PRO A 241 -4.24 -4.03 6.54
CA PRO A 241 -3.42 -4.18 7.74
C PRO A 241 -3.81 -5.51 8.38
N SER A 242 -3.03 -6.55 8.12
CA SER A 242 -3.27 -7.86 8.71
C SER A 242 -3.17 -7.70 10.22
N LYS A 243 -3.98 -8.42 10.99
CA LYS A 243 -3.88 -8.41 12.46
C LYS A 243 -2.46 -8.71 12.96
N GLN A 244 -1.64 -9.40 12.15
CA GLN A 244 -0.22 -9.66 12.41
C GLN A 244 0.67 -8.42 12.19
N LYS A 245 0.35 -7.55 11.22
CA LYS A 245 1.09 -6.32 10.97
C LYS A 245 0.82 -5.26 12.05
N LYS A 246 -0.43 -5.11 12.50
CA LYS A 246 -0.76 -4.30 13.70
C LYS A 246 -0.03 -4.77 14.95
N LYS A 247 0.14 -6.10 15.13
CA LYS A 247 0.87 -6.65 16.27
C LYS A 247 2.38 -6.37 16.19
N LYS A 248 2.99 -6.50 15.01
CA LYS A 248 4.39 -6.13 14.79
C LYS A 248 4.64 -4.63 14.92
N GLU A 249 3.79 -3.81 14.32
CA GLU A 249 3.91 -2.34 14.38
C GLU A 249 3.73 -1.86 15.83
N SER A 250 2.78 -2.42 16.60
CA SER A 250 2.63 -2.11 18.04
C SER A 250 3.73 -2.71 18.95
N GLU A 251 4.43 -3.77 18.53
CA GLU A 251 5.59 -4.30 19.26
C GLU A 251 6.83 -3.45 19.00
N GLU A 252 7.04 -3.00 17.75
CA GLU A 252 8.12 -2.07 17.36
C GLU A 252 7.92 -0.67 17.96
N GLU A 253 6.68 -0.19 18.05
CA GLU A 253 6.35 1.11 18.68
C GLU A 253 6.62 1.08 20.19
N LYS A 254 6.32 -0.04 20.87
CA LYS A 254 6.63 -0.26 22.28
C LYS A 254 8.13 -0.44 22.57
N GLU A 255 8.91 -0.92 21.61
CA GLU A 255 10.37 -0.97 21.75
C GLU A 255 10.99 0.43 21.63
N LYS A 256 10.52 1.25 20.68
CA LYS A 256 10.95 2.64 20.54
C LYS A 256 10.59 3.49 21.76
N GLU A 257 9.36 3.32 22.28
CA GLU A 257 8.91 4.05 23.46
C GLU A 257 9.77 3.71 24.70
N LYS A 258 10.25 2.46 24.82
CA LYS A 258 11.20 2.06 25.88
C LYS A 258 12.60 2.62 25.66
N GLU A 259 13.08 2.67 24.43
CA GLU A 259 14.38 3.31 24.12
C GLU A 259 14.34 4.81 24.43
N ASP A 260 13.24 5.47 24.08
CA ASP A 260 13.03 6.90 24.36
C ASP A 260 12.88 7.15 25.87
N GLU A 261 12.17 6.31 26.62
CA GLU A 261 12.12 6.37 28.09
C GLU A 261 13.49 6.18 28.73
N GLU A 262 14.33 5.28 28.20
CA GLU A 262 15.69 5.06 28.70
C GLU A 262 16.59 6.27 28.41
N LEU A 263 16.46 6.89 27.23
CA LEU A 263 17.16 8.12 26.87
C LEU A 263 16.75 9.29 27.77
N ILE A 264 15.45 9.48 27.99
CA ILE A 264 14.91 10.50 28.90
C ILE A 264 15.44 10.27 30.32
N SER A 265 15.41 9.04 30.83
CA SER A 265 15.96 8.69 32.14
C SER A 265 17.46 8.96 32.26
N LYS A 266 18.21 8.76 31.17
CA LYS A 266 19.66 9.05 31.13
C LYS A 266 19.94 10.55 31.13
N ASP A 267 19.14 11.32 30.41
CA ASP A 267 19.25 12.78 30.36
C ASP A 267 18.81 13.43 31.69
N GLU A 268 17.75 12.94 32.33
CA GLU A 268 17.36 13.39 33.68
C GLU A 268 18.47 13.15 34.71
N ARG A 269 19.13 11.99 34.67
CA ARG A 269 20.28 11.70 35.52
C ARG A 269 21.44 12.66 35.26
N LYS A 270 21.68 13.02 34.00
CA LYS A 270 22.72 13.98 33.61
C LYS A 270 22.39 15.38 34.11
N ILE A 271 21.16 15.85 33.91
CA ILE A 271 20.67 17.15 34.38
C ILE A 271 20.76 17.24 35.92
N LYS A 272 20.41 16.18 36.64
CA LYS A 272 20.52 16.14 38.11
C LYS A 272 21.98 16.26 38.58
N ASN A 273 22.91 15.61 37.89
CA ASN A 273 24.33 15.72 38.18
C ASN A 273 24.88 17.12 37.87
N ASP A 274 24.48 17.71 36.75
CA ASP A 274 24.90 19.07 36.36
C ASP A 274 24.33 20.13 37.31
N ARG A 275 23.07 19.99 37.76
CA ARG A 275 22.49 20.85 38.82
C ARG A 275 23.29 20.78 40.11
N LYS A 276 23.77 19.59 40.50
CA LYS A 276 24.59 19.42 41.70
C LYS A 276 25.94 20.13 41.55
N ARG A 277 26.59 20.02 40.39
CA ARG A 277 27.84 20.74 40.09
C ARG A 277 27.66 22.25 40.14
N ILE A 278 26.59 22.78 39.52
CA ILE A 278 26.28 24.22 39.54
C ILE A 278 26.06 24.72 40.98
N ALA A 279 25.38 23.93 41.83
CA ALA A 279 25.16 24.30 43.23
C ALA A 279 26.47 24.34 44.04
N ASP A 280 27.42 23.43 43.75
CA ASP A 280 28.74 23.44 44.38
C ASP A 280 29.59 24.62 43.88
N ASP A 281 29.55 24.93 42.58
CA ASP A 281 30.22 26.09 42.00
C ASP A 281 29.69 27.41 42.60
N GLN A 282 28.37 27.56 42.77
CA GLN A 282 27.79 28.74 43.43
C GLN A 282 28.26 28.90 44.89
N LYS A 283 28.44 27.80 45.63
CA LYS A 283 28.99 27.85 46.99
C LYS A 283 30.45 28.32 46.98
N THR A 284 31.26 27.85 46.03
CA THR A 284 32.66 28.29 45.91
C THR A 284 32.75 29.77 45.56
N LEU A 285 31.95 30.25 44.60
CA LEU A 285 31.86 31.67 44.25
C LEU A 285 31.47 32.53 45.44
N GLY A 286 30.47 32.13 46.23
CA GLY A 286 30.06 32.85 47.43
C GLY A 286 31.13 32.88 48.54
N GLN A 287 31.99 31.86 48.62
CA GLN A 287 33.14 31.86 49.54
C GLN A 287 34.24 32.81 49.06
N ASP A 288 34.51 32.83 47.76
CA ASP A 288 35.54 33.70 47.19
C ASP A 288 35.11 35.18 47.21
N GLU A 289 33.83 35.47 47.03
CA GLU A 289 33.27 36.81 47.22
C GLU A 289 33.45 37.30 48.68
N LYS A 290 33.22 36.41 49.66
CA LYS A 290 33.47 36.73 51.09
C LYS A 290 34.95 37.01 51.35
N LYS A 291 35.87 36.24 50.76
CA LYS A 291 37.33 36.49 50.88
C LYS A 291 37.73 37.81 50.22
N TYR A 292 37.20 38.11 49.04
CA TYR A 292 37.44 39.36 48.32
C TYR A 292 36.99 40.57 49.13
N ASN A 293 35.76 40.52 49.68
CA ASN A 293 35.22 41.59 50.52
C ASN A 293 36.01 41.77 51.83
N ALA A 294 36.52 40.69 52.43
CA ALA A 294 37.39 40.76 53.60
C ALA A 294 38.76 41.40 53.26
N ALA A 295 39.33 41.07 52.09
CA ALA A 295 40.57 41.67 51.62
C ALA A 295 40.41 43.17 51.34
N LEU A 296 39.29 43.59 50.73
CA LEU A 296 38.96 45.01 50.53
C LEU A 296 38.91 45.79 51.85
N LYS A 297 38.23 45.24 52.88
CA LYS A 297 38.18 45.88 54.20
C LYS A 297 39.56 46.04 54.83
N LYS A 298 40.45 45.06 54.67
CA LYS A 298 41.85 45.17 55.16
C LYS A 298 42.63 46.27 54.43
N ILE A 299 42.53 46.33 53.11
CA ILE A 299 43.18 47.38 52.31
C ILE A 299 42.69 48.77 52.72
N GLU A 300 41.39 48.91 52.99
CA GLU A 300 40.81 50.17 53.41
C GLU A 300 41.27 50.60 54.82
N ALA A 301 41.38 49.63 55.73
CA ALA A 301 41.95 49.85 57.06
C ALA A 301 43.44 50.24 57.01
N ASP A 302 44.23 49.58 56.16
CA ASP A 302 45.64 49.89 55.97
C ASP A 302 45.85 51.27 55.31
N LYS A 303 45.00 51.65 54.34
CA LYS A 303 44.97 53.02 53.79
C LYS A 303 44.70 54.06 54.89
N LYS A 304 43.77 53.79 55.82
CA LYS A 304 43.50 54.69 56.96
C LYS A 304 44.71 54.79 57.90
N ARG A 305 45.37 53.67 58.21
CA ARG A 305 46.59 53.65 59.04
C ARG A 305 47.76 54.40 58.40
N LEU A 306 47.96 54.25 57.09
CA LEU A 306 48.94 55.01 56.31
C LEU A 306 48.66 56.51 56.33
N ARG A 307 47.39 56.93 56.17
CA ARG A 307 46.99 58.34 56.30
C ARG A 307 47.29 58.90 57.70
N LEU A 308 47.10 58.10 58.75
CA LEU A 308 47.39 58.48 60.14
C LEU A 308 48.90 58.63 60.38
N LYS A 309 49.72 57.65 59.92
CA LYS A 309 51.18 57.74 59.97
C LYS A 309 51.72 58.94 59.20
N ARG A 310 51.15 59.23 58.02
CA ARG A 310 51.51 60.40 57.21
C ARG A 310 51.16 61.73 57.90
N LYS A 311 50.05 61.80 58.65
CA LYS A 311 49.71 62.97 59.49
C LYS A 311 50.67 63.16 60.67
N ASN A 312 51.12 62.07 61.30
CA ASN A 312 52.02 62.14 62.44
C ASN A 312 53.48 62.42 62.03
N ALA A 313 53.89 62.10 60.80
CA ALA A 313 55.22 62.40 60.27
C ALA A 313 55.38 63.87 59.79
N ILE A 314 54.31 64.68 59.82
CA ILE A 314 54.30 66.10 59.42
C ILE A 314 54.17 67.02 60.67
N ARG A 315 54.26 66.45 61.87
CA ARG A 315 54.37 67.18 63.15
C ARG A 315 55.78 67.00 63.70
#